data_AF-A0A3M7FUV1-F1
#
_entry.id   AF-A0A3M7FUV1-F1
#
_cell.length_a   1.000
_cell.length_b   1.000
_cell.length_c   1.000
_cell.angle_alpha   90.00
_cell.angle_beta   90.00
_cell.angle_gamma   90.00
#
_symmetry.space_group_name_H-M   'P 1'
#
loop_
_entity.id
_entity.type
_entity.pdbx_description
1 polymer ?
#
loop_
_entity_poly.entity_id
_entity_poly.type
_entity_poly.pdbx_seq_one_letter_code
_entity_poly.pdbx_strand_id
1 'polypeptide(L)'
;MSRAVKESLQRMKSWVTSTASRVNKIASGQGDVGTRAAPTQAGSNDTEIGSRLDYGDKSIKDGKEFRRYKFQINKQAANSTLRDLANKDSHKVWAQADVPLDSKSPEEAVEKLFEDLEKDLSSRK
;
A
#
# COMPACT_ATOMS: atom_id res chain seq x y z
N MET A 1 -16.65 5.56 -2.00
CA MET A 1 -15.45 5.08 -2.73
C MET A 1 -15.80 3.96 -3.71
N SER A 2 -15.10 3.86 -4.85
CA SER A 2 -15.31 2.80 -5.87
C SER A 2 -14.99 1.41 -5.34
N ARG A 3 -15.83 0.42 -5.65
CA ARG A 3 -15.64 -1.00 -5.33
C ARG A 3 -14.32 -1.55 -5.88
N ALA A 4 -13.95 -1.17 -7.10
CA ALA A 4 -12.72 -1.64 -7.75
C ALA A 4 -11.45 -1.24 -6.97
N VAL A 5 -11.45 -0.06 -6.37
CA VAL A 5 -10.31 0.44 -5.56
C VAL A 5 -10.16 -0.38 -4.28
N LYS A 6 -11.27 -0.73 -3.63
CA LYS A 6 -11.27 -1.61 -2.46
C LYS A 6 -10.77 -3.01 -2.79
N GLU A 7 -11.28 -3.61 -3.87
CA GLU A 7 -10.83 -4.94 -4.33
C GLU A 7 -9.33 -4.95 -4.69
N SER A 8 -8.82 -3.85 -5.27
CA SER A 8 -7.39 -3.71 -5.54
C SER A 8 -6.55 -3.67 -4.25
N LEU A 9 -7.01 -2.95 -3.22
CA LEU A 9 -6.34 -2.94 -1.91
C LEU A 9 -6.35 -4.34 -1.26
N GLN A 10 -7.44 -5.08 -1.38
CA GLN A 10 -7.52 -6.46 -0.87
C GLN A 10 -6.55 -7.40 -1.61
N ARG A 11 -6.42 -7.29 -2.93
CA ARG A 11 -5.42 -8.04 -3.70
C ARG A 11 -3.99 -7.70 -3.27
N MET A 12 -3.72 -6.43 -3.00
CA MET A 12 -2.42 -6.00 -2.47
C MET A 12 -2.14 -6.64 -1.11
N LYS A 13 -3.12 -6.63 -0.20
CA LYS A 13 -3.01 -7.31 1.10
C LYS A 13 -2.66 -8.77 0.93
N SER A 14 -3.45 -9.51 0.15
CA SER A 14 -3.21 -10.94 -0.12
C SER A 14 -1.83 -11.21 -0.70
N TRP A 15 -1.35 -10.37 -1.62
CA TRP A 15 -0.02 -10.52 -2.22
C TRP A 15 1.12 -10.27 -1.24
N VAL A 16 0.98 -9.28 -0.36
CA VAL A 16 1.98 -8.98 0.68
C VAL A 16 1.99 -10.10 1.72
N THR A 17 0.83 -10.53 2.21
CA THR A 17 0.73 -11.50 3.30
C THR A 17 0.93 -12.95 2.85
N SER A 18 0.93 -13.24 1.55
CA SER A 18 1.21 -14.59 1.04
C SER A 18 2.65 -15.07 1.26
N THR A 19 3.57 -14.19 1.69
CA THR A 19 4.98 -14.55 1.84
C THR A 19 5.62 -13.75 2.98
N ALA A 20 6.22 -14.44 3.95
CA ALA A 20 6.86 -13.82 5.11
C ALA A 20 7.95 -12.79 4.74
N SER A 21 8.72 -13.03 3.67
CA SER A 21 9.73 -12.06 3.20
C SER A 21 9.13 -10.73 2.75
N ARG A 22 7.92 -10.74 2.17
CA ARG A 22 7.20 -9.53 1.77
C ARG A 22 6.63 -8.80 2.98
N VAL A 23 6.08 -9.54 3.94
CA VAL A 23 5.64 -9.00 5.23
C VAL A 23 6.80 -8.30 5.93
N ASN A 24 7.94 -8.99 6.10
CA ASN A 24 9.13 -8.43 6.74
C ASN A 24 9.67 -7.19 6.01
N LYS A 25 9.63 -7.16 4.68
CA LYS A 25 10.03 -5.99 3.89
C LYS A 25 9.13 -4.78 4.16
N ILE A 26 7.81 -4.98 4.28
CA ILE A 26 6.88 -3.89 4.60
C ILE A 26 7.03 -3.45 6.06
N ALA A 27 7.17 -4.40 7.00
CA ALA A 27 7.36 -4.07 8.40
C ALA A 27 8.66 -3.28 8.66
N SER A 28 9.77 -3.60 7.96
CA SER A 28 11.05 -2.93 8.16
C SER A 28 11.08 -1.49 7.64
N GLY A 29 10.20 -1.14 6.69
CA GLY A 29 10.12 0.22 6.13
C GLY A 29 11.41 0.73 5.47
N GLN A 30 12.29 -0.18 5.06
CA GLN A 30 13.57 0.13 4.42
C GLN A 30 13.36 0.44 2.93
N GLY A 31 13.33 1.72 2.60
CA GLY A 31 13.17 2.23 1.24
C GLY A 31 13.18 3.76 1.19
N ASP A 32 13.48 4.31 0.02
CA ASP A 32 13.55 5.75 -0.21
C ASP A 32 12.16 6.34 -0.40
N VAL A 33 11.95 7.56 0.09
CA VAL A 33 10.65 8.25 -0.03
C VAL A 33 10.28 8.41 -1.51
N GLY A 34 9.04 8.07 -1.85
CA GLY A 34 8.51 8.12 -3.21
C GLY A 34 8.80 6.87 -4.04
N THR A 35 9.61 5.93 -3.55
CA THR A 35 9.88 4.67 -4.25
C THR A 35 8.85 3.59 -3.93
N ARG A 36 8.74 2.60 -4.81
CA ARG A 36 7.75 1.53 -4.67
C ARG A 36 8.17 0.52 -3.60
N ALA A 37 7.28 0.28 -2.65
CA ALA A 37 7.42 -0.78 -1.65
C ALA A 37 6.85 -2.11 -2.14
N ALA A 38 5.63 -2.08 -2.68
CA ALA A 38 4.92 -3.24 -3.20
C ALA A 38 3.96 -2.85 -4.35
N PRO A 39 3.59 -3.79 -5.23
CA PRO A 39 4.23 -5.08 -5.39
C PRO A 39 5.60 -4.90 -6.08
N THR A 40 6.39 -5.96 -6.16
CA THR A 40 7.59 -5.94 -7.02
C THR A 40 7.15 -5.77 -8.48
N GLN A 41 7.87 -4.91 -9.22
CA GLN A 41 7.64 -4.67 -10.65
C GLN A 41 8.12 -5.86 -11.49
N ALA A 42 7.40 -6.98 -11.41
CA ALA A 42 7.69 -8.20 -12.13
C ALA A 42 6.39 -8.89 -12.56
N GLY A 43 6.42 -9.52 -13.73
CA GLY A 43 5.29 -10.27 -14.27
C GLY A 43 4.02 -9.43 -14.41
N SER A 44 2.88 -10.03 -14.10
CA SER A 44 1.55 -9.44 -14.22
C SER A 44 1.07 -8.69 -12.96
N ASN A 45 1.92 -8.50 -11.94
CA ASN A 45 1.52 -7.89 -10.66
C ASN A 45 0.81 -6.54 -10.82
N ASP A 46 1.40 -5.64 -11.60
CA ASP A 46 0.88 -4.29 -11.83
C ASP A 46 -0.51 -4.32 -12.50
N THR A 47 -0.74 -5.32 -13.36
CA THR A 47 -1.99 -5.53 -14.10
C THR A 47 -3.06 -6.21 -13.25
N GLU A 48 -2.70 -7.26 -12.52
CA GLU A 48 -3.62 -8.09 -11.72
C GLU A 48 -4.03 -7.44 -10.40
N ILE A 49 -3.06 -6.84 -9.68
CA ILE A 49 -3.33 -6.13 -8.43
C ILE A 49 -3.93 -4.76 -8.75
N GLY A 50 -3.41 -4.07 -9.77
CA GLY A 50 -3.95 -2.79 -10.23
C GLY A 50 -3.64 -1.60 -9.32
N SER A 51 -2.74 -1.76 -8.36
CA SER A 51 -2.31 -0.72 -7.42
C SER A 51 -0.87 -0.91 -6.97
N ARG A 52 -0.35 0.08 -6.24
CA ARG A 52 0.98 0.08 -5.62
C ARG A 52 0.94 0.70 -4.23
N LEU A 53 1.86 0.26 -3.39
CA LEU A 53 2.27 0.92 -2.16
C LEU A 53 3.63 1.56 -2.38
N ASP A 54 3.72 2.85 -2.11
CA ASP A 54 4.97 3.61 -2.15
C ASP A 54 5.40 3.98 -0.73
N TYR A 55 6.71 4.01 -0.49
CA TYR A 55 7.28 4.51 0.76
C TYR A 55 7.01 6.02 0.87
N GLY A 56 6.32 6.42 1.93
CA GLY A 56 6.17 7.80 2.34
C GLY A 56 7.24 8.21 3.34
N ASP A 57 7.04 9.36 3.96
CA ASP A 57 7.96 9.94 4.93
C ASP A 57 8.09 9.08 6.20
N LYS A 58 9.23 9.23 6.87
CA LYS A 58 9.43 8.73 8.24
C LYS A 58 8.98 9.80 9.22
N SER A 59 8.43 9.38 10.35
CA SER A 59 8.02 10.30 11.42
C SER A 59 8.27 9.68 12.78
N ILE A 60 8.50 10.53 13.78
CA ILE A 60 8.57 10.10 15.18
C ILE A 60 7.26 10.51 15.86
N LYS A 61 6.59 9.54 16.50
CA LYS A 61 5.40 9.78 17.33
C LYS A 61 5.60 9.06 18.65
N ASP A 62 5.45 9.79 19.75
CA ASP A 62 5.62 9.23 21.11
C ASP A 62 6.94 8.46 21.30
N GLY A 63 8.03 9.00 20.71
CA GLY A 63 9.35 8.38 20.76
C GLY A 63 9.55 7.15 19.87
N LYS A 64 8.55 6.74 19.08
CA LYS A 64 8.63 5.62 18.14
C LYS A 64 8.73 6.11 16.70
N GLU A 65 9.57 5.46 15.91
CA GLU A 65 9.71 5.76 14.49
C GLU A 65 8.66 5.00 13.68
N PHE A 66 8.01 5.71 12.76
CA PHE A 66 7.01 5.16 11.85
C PHE A 66 7.41 5.44 10.41
N ARG A 67 7.09 4.51 9.52
CA ARG A 67 7.10 4.72 8.07
C ARG A 67 5.68 4.89 7.55
N ARG A 68 5.42 5.97 6.82
CA ARG A 68 4.18 6.11 6.04
C ARG A 68 4.23 5.24 4.80
N TYR A 69 3.10 4.63 4.46
CA TYR A 69 2.84 4.00 3.16
C TYR A 69 1.73 4.73 2.44
N LYS A 70 1.89 4.93 1.13
CA LYS A 70 0.92 5.60 0.26
C LYS A 70 0.36 4.60 -0.74
N PHE A 71 -0.94 4.40 -0.71
CA PHE A 71 -1.67 3.54 -1.65
C PHE A 71 -2.10 4.34 -2.88
N GLN A 72 -1.72 3.86 -4.07
CA GLN A 72 -2.02 4.49 -5.36
C GLN A 72 -2.52 3.45 -6.36
N ILE A 73 -3.37 3.86 -7.30
CA ILE A 73 -3.88 2.99 -8.37
C ILE A 73 -2.98 3.03 -9.59
N ASN A 74 -2.84 1.90 -10.28
CA ASN A 74 -1.92 1.75 -11.40
C ASN A 74 -2.60 1.92 -12.77
N LYS A 75 -1.95 2.60 -13.71
CA LYS A 75 -2.44 2.81 -15.08
C LYS A 75 -2.47 1.51 -15.90
N GLN A 76 -1.61 0.55 -15.57
CA GLN A 76 -1.56 -0.76 -16.24
C GLN A 76 -2.61 -1.76 -15.72
N ALA A 77 -3.49 -1.37 -14.80
CA ALA A 77 -4.52 -2.26 -14.26
C ALA A 77 -5.40 -2.85 -15.37
N ALA A 78 -5.66 -4.17 -15.31
CA ALA A 78 -6.60 -4.83 -16.22
C ALA A 78 -8.01 -4.26 -16.08
N ASN A 79 -8.42 -3.96 -14.83
CA ASN A 79 -9.72 -3.36 -14.54
C ASN A 79 -9.79 -1.93 -15.13
N SER A 80 -10.74 -1.72 -16.05
CA SER A 80 -10.92 -0.44 -16.74
C SER A 80 -11.22 0.72 -15.79
N THR A 81 -12.00 0.49 -14.74
CA THR A 81 -12.31 1.53 -13.73
C THR A 81 -11.03 2.01 -13.05
N LEU A 82 -10.13 1.10 -12.66
CA LEU A 82 -8.84 1.47 -12.05
C LEU A 82 -7.97 2.26 -13.03
N ARG A 83 -7.90 1.81 -14.27
CA ARG A 83 -7.14 2.49 -15.33
C ARG A 83 -7.67 3.90 -15.61
N ASP A 84 -8.98 4.07 -15.72
CA ASP A 84 -9.61 5.37 -15.95
C ASP A 84 -9.37 6.32 -14.78
N LEU A 85 -9.41 5.82 -13.55
CA LEU A 85 -9.08 6.59 -12.35
C LEU A 85 -7.61 7.03 -12.35
N ALA A 86 -6.68 6.11 -12.64
CA ALA A 86 -5.26 6.42 -12.68
C ALA A 86 -4.88 7.32 -13.88
N ASN A 87 -5.63 7.27 -14.98
CA ASN A 87 -5.42 8.17 -16.12
C ASN A 87 -5.78 9.62 -15.81
N LYS A 88 -6.77 9.85 -14.93
CA LYS A 88 -7.13 11.20 -14.46
C LYS A 88 -6.03 11.79 -13.56
N ASP A 89 -5.50 10.98 -12.65
CA ASP A 89 -4.39 11.36 -11.79
C ASP A 89 -3.61 10.10 -11.35
N SER A 90 -2.45 9.89 -11.94
CA SER A 90 -1.60 8.71 -11.66
C SER A 90 -0.78 8.82 -10.39
N HIS A 91 -0.74 10.00 -9.77
CA HIS A 91 -0.02 10.23 -8.53
C HIS A 91 -0.97 10.40 -7.34
N LYS A 92 -2.29 10.32 -7.58
CA LYS A 92 -3.30 10.37 -6.52
C LYS A 92 -3.01 9.33 -5.45
N VAL A 93 -2.80 9.83 -4.24
CA VAL A 93 -2.76 9.01 -3.03
C VAL A 93 -4.19 8.74 -2.59
N TRP A 94 -4.64 7.49 -2.75
CA TRP A 94 -5.99 7.06 -2.43
C TRP A 94 -6.19 6.74 -0.96
N ALA A 95 -5.14 6.24 -0.32
CA ALA A 95 -5.08 6.04 1.12
C ALA A 95 -3.64 6.13 1.61
N GLN A 96 -3.46 6.43 2.89
CA GLN A 96 -2.15 6.35 3.53
C GLN A 96 -2.27 5.91 4.99
N ALA A 97 -1.28 5.19 5.47
CA ALA A 97 -1.22 4.71 6.85
C ALA A 97 0.25 4.55 7.28
N ASP A 98 0.47 4.56 8.59
CA ASP A 98 1.80 4.58 9.19
C ASP A 98 2.08 3.23 9.89
N VAL A 99 3.28 2.69 9.68
CA VAL A 99 3.74 1.42 10.26
C VAL A 99 4.87 1.69 11.26
N PRO A 100 4.78 1.19 12.49
CA PRO A 100 5.88 1.29 13.45
C PRO A 100 7.08 0.45 13.01
N LEU A 101 8.28 1.03 13.02
CA LEU A 101 9.51 0.37 12.58
C LEU A 101 10.20 -0.46 13.67
N ASP A 102 9.72 -0.35 14.91
CA ASP A 102 10.18 -1.10 16.08
C ASP A 102 9.27 -2.30 16.41
N SER A 103 8.32 -2.65 15.52
CA SER A 103 7.40 -3.76 15.78
C SER A 103 8.14 -5.09 15.93
N LYS A 104 7.85 -5.78 17.04
CA LYS A 104 8.33 -7.16 17.28
C LYS A 104 7.50 -8.23 16.55
N SER A 105 6.36 -7.83 16.00
CA SER A 105 5.46 -8.69 15.22
C SER A 105 5.24 -8.06 13.83
N PRO A 106 6.02 -8.44 12.82
CA PRO A 106 5.89 -7.95 11.45
C PRO A 106 4.48 -8.21 10.87
N GLU A 107 3.93 -9.39 11.13
CA GLU A 107 2.60 -9.80 10.66
C GLU A 107 1.51 -8.89 11.21
N GLU A 108 1.49 -8.63 12.52
CA GLU A 108 0.50 -7.73 13.14
C GLU A 108 0.65 -6.29 12.64
N ALA A 109 1.89 -5.81 12.45
CA ALA A 109 2.14 -4.48 11.93
C ALA A 109 1.62 -4.31 10.49
N VAL A 110 1.82 -5.32 9.64
CA VAL A 110 1.32 -5.32 8.26
C VAL A 110 -0.19 -5.52 8.20
N GLU A 111 -0.77 -6.34 9.06
CA GLU A 111 -2.22 -6.50 9.14
C GLU A 111 -2.89 -5.16 9.51
N LYS A 112 -2.39 -4.51 10.56
CA LYS A 112 -2.84 -3.19 10.99
C LYS A 112 -2.66 -2.13 9.89
N LEU A 113 -1.57 -2.17 9.13
CA LEU A 113 -1.37 -1.29 7.97
C LEU A 113 -2.56 -1.38 7.01
N PHE A 114 -2.96 -2.59 6.62
CA PHE A 114 -4.04 -2.75 5.65
C PHE A 114 -5.41 -2.38 6.22
N GLU A 115 -5.66 -2.64 7.51
CA GLU A 115 -6.87 -2.15 8.19
C GLU A 115 -6.94 -0.61 8.17
N ASP A 116 -5.84 0.06 8.48
CA ASP A 116 -5.79 1.51 8.56
C ASP A 116 -5.86 2.15 7.15
N LEU A 117 -5.28 1.51 6.13
CA LEU A 117 -5.49 1.89 4.72
C LEU A 117 -6.96 1.75 4.30
N GLU A 118 -7.64 0.69 4.71
CA GLU A 118 -9.06 0.49 4.38
C GLU A 118 -9.96 1.53 5.08
N LYS A 119 -9.65 1.87 6.33
CA LYS A 119 -10.32 2.96 7.07
C LYS A 119 -10.10 4.31 6.39
N ASP A 120 -8.86 4.67 6.06
CA ASP A 120 -8.54 5.93 5.38
C ASP A 120 -9.16 6.00 3.98
N LEU A 121 -9.19 4.88 3.26
CA LEU A 121 -9.85 4.80 1.95
C LEU A 121 -11.37 5.01 2.06
N SER A 122 -11.98 4.54 3.14
CA SER A 122 -13.43 4.62 3.35
C SER A 122 -13.89 5.96 3.93
N SER A 123 -13.02 6.68 4.66
CA SER A 123 -13.32 8.00 5.22
C SER A 123 -13.25 9.12 4.17
N ARG A 124 -12.53 8.90 3.06
CA ARG A 124 -12.43 9.82 1.93
C ARG A 124 -13.73 9.79 1.10
N LYS A 125 -14.46 10.91 1.11
CA LYS A 125 -15.68 11.12 0.33
C LYS A 125 -15.37 11.18 -1.17
#